data_AF-A0AAU4DSV9-F1
#
_entry.id   AF-A0AAU4DSV9-F1
#
_cell.length_a   1.000
_cell.length_b   1.000
_cell.length_c   1.000
_cell.angle_alpha   90.00
_cell.angle_beta   90.00
_cell.angle_gamma   90.00
#
_symmetry.space_group_name_H-M   'P 1'
#
loop_
_entity.id
_entity.type
_entity.pdbx_description
1 polymer ?
#
loop_
_entity_poly.entity_id
_entity_poly.type
_entity_poly.pdbx_seq_one_letter_code
_entity_poly.pdbx_strand_id
1 'polypeptide(L)' 'MCGIGADGHWHGTVAVRIDAAVLRRLGLHPEQPASGPADPPPPRWWGPWARRSERRFL' A
#
# COMPACT_ATOMS: atom_id res chain seq x y z
N MET A 1 -0.46 5.13 -14.20
CA MET A 1 0.48 4.78 -15.28
C MET A 1 0.33 3.29 -15.57
N CYS A 2 0.16 2.88 -16.82
CA CYS A 2 0.03 1.47 -17.20
C CYS A 2 0.91 1.20 -18.43
N GLY A 3 1.73 0.15 -18.40
CA GLY A 3 2.65 -0.17 -19.48
C GLY A 3 3.50 -1.41 -19.21
N ILE A 4 4.19 -1.90 -20.24
CA ILE A 4 5.16 -2.98 -20.08
C ILE A 4 6.44 -2.42 -19.43
N GLY A 5 6.86 -3.06 -18.33
CA GLY A 5 8.09 -2.74 -17.60
C GLY A 5 9.33 -3.34 -18.25
N ALA A 6 10.51 -2.94 -17.75
CA ALA A 6 11.79 -3.47 -18.22
C ALA A 6 11.96 -4.98 -17.98
N ASP A 7 11.14 -5.57 -17.10
CA ASP A 7 11.05 -7.00 -16.84
C ASP A 7 10.14 -7.75 -17.84
N GLY A 8 9.58 -7.05 -18.84
CA GLY A 8 8.67 -7.62 -19.83
C GLY A 8 7.24 -7.86 -19.32
N HIS A 9 6.95 -7.52 -18.06
CA HIS A 9 5.60 -7.67 -17.50
C HIS A 9 4.78 -6.39 -17.61
N TRP A 10 3.45 -6.51 -17.60
CA TRP A 10 2.57 -5.34 -17.48
C TRP A 10 2.55 -4.82 -16.04
N HIS A 11 2.83 -3.53 -15.89
CA HIS A 11 2.73 -2.82 -14.62
C HIS A 11 1.68 -1.72 -14.72
N GLY A 12 0.87 -1.59 -13.68
CA GLY A 12 -0.17 -0.57 -13.56
C GLY A 12 -0.13 0.10 -12.20
N THR A 13 -0.35 1.41 -12.17
CA THR A 13 -0.60 2.17 -10.94
C THR A 13 -1.84 3.02 -11.11
N VAL A 14 -2.73 2.93 -10.13
CA VAL A 14 -3.92 3.75 -9.96
C VAL A 14 -3.75 4.59 -8.70
N ALA A 15 -4.14 5.85 -8.77
CA ALA A 15 -4.23 6.72 -7.60
C ALA A 15 -5.66 6.67 -7.06
N VAL A 16 -5.82 6.33 -5.79
CA VAL A 16 -7.11 6.38 -5.09
C VAL A 16 -7.04 7.49 -4.06
N ARG A 17 -8.01 8.41 -4.10
CA ARG A 17 -8.14 9.49 -3.12
C ARG A 17 -9.26 9.14 -2.15
N ILE A 18 -8.96 9.19 -0.86
CA ILE A 18 -9.90 8.87 0.22
C ILE A 18 -9.85 10.03 1.21
N ASP A 19 -11.00 10.42 1.74
CA ASP A 19 -11.07 11.38 2.83
C ASP A 19 -10.36 10.83 4.07
N ALA A 20 -9.38 11.57 4.58
CA ALA A 20 -8.58 11.17 5.73
C ALA A 20 -9.42 10.95 7.00
N ALA A 21 -10.53 11.67 7.17
CA ALA A 21 -11.43 11.49 8.30
C ALA A 21 -12.12 10.13 8.30
N VAL A 22 -12.35 9.53 7.13
CA VAL A 22 -12.91 8.16 7.02
C VAL A 22 -11.90 7.13 7.51
N LEU A 23 -10.62 7.29 7.16
CA LEU A 23 -9.55 6.39 7.61
C LEU A 23 -9.40 6.42 9.14
N ARG A 24 -9.62 7.59 9.76
CA ARG A 24 -9.49 7.75 11.22
C ARG A 24 -10.49 6.90 12.01
N ARG A 25 -11.69 6.69 11.47
CA ARG A 25 -12.72 5.79 12.06
C ARG A 25 -12.33 4.31 11.99
N LEU A 26 -11.46 3.95 11.04
CA LEU A 26 -10.96 2.59 10.86
C LEU A 26 -9.62 2.34 11.55
N GLY A 27 -9.02 3.36 12.20
CA GLY A 27 -7.67 3.24 12.75
C GLY A 27 -6.56 3.34 11.71
N LEU A 28 -6.90 3.65 10.45
CA LEU A 28 -5.99 3.63 9.29
C LEU A 28 -5.45 5.03 8.93
N HIS A 29 -5.63 6.03 9.80
CA HIS A 29 -5.03 7.34 9.58
C HIS A 29 -3.52 7.27 9.82
N PRO A 30 -2.66 7.95 9.03
CA PRO A 30 -1.19 7.87 9.18
C PRO A 30 -0.65 8.22 10.57
N GLU A 31 -1.38 9.00 11.37
CA GLU A 31 -1.03 9.36 12.74
C GLU A 31 -1.48 8.32 13.80
N GLN A 32 -2.25 7.31 13.39
CA GLN A 32 -2.72 6.25 14.28
C GLN A 32 -1.78 5.04 14.25
N PRO A 33 -1.51 4.39 15.40
CA PRO A 33 -0.59 3.25 15.46
C PRO A 33 -0.97 2.09 14.53
N ALA A 34 -2.28 1.85 14.34
CA ALA A 34 -2.77 0.77 13.48
C ALA A 34 -2.57 1.01 11.97
N SER A 35 -2.17 2.22 11.57
CA SER A 35 -1.82 2.53 10.17
C SER A 35 -0.39 2.10 9.78
N GLY A 36 0.42 1.66 10.75
CA GLY A 36 1.75 1.14 10.49
C GLY A 36 1.74 -0.17 9.68
N PRO A 37 2.87 -0.55 9.07
CA PRO A 37 3.03 -1.89 8.51
C PRO A 37 2.73 -2.95 9.58
N ALA A 38 2.08 -4.05 9.19
CA ALA A 38 1.83 -5.14 10.11
C ALA A 38 3.17 -5.73 10.63
N ASP A 39 3.25 -5.94 11.95
CA ASP A 39 4.32 -6.66 12.61
C ASP A 39 3.71 -7.81 13.45
N PRO A 40 3.97 -9.08 13.13
CA PRO A 40 4.85 -9.56 12.05
C PRO A 40 4.31 -9.25 10.65
N PRO A 41 5.19 -9.16 9.64
CA PRO A 41 4.77 -8.92 8.27
C PRO A 41 3.79 -10.01 7.78
N PRO A 42 2.88 -9.66 6.86
CA PRO A 42 1.82 -10.56 6.44
C PRO A 42 2.36 -11.87 5.83
N PRO A 43 1.62 -12.98 5.95
CA PRO A 43 2.06 -14.30 5.48
C PRO A 43 2.47 -14.31 4.01
N ARG A 44 3.45 -15.14 3.66
CA ARG A 44 3.98 -15.23 2.28
C ARG A 44 2.90 -15.53 1.23
N TRP A 45 1.84 -16.25 1.61
CA TRP A 45 0.72 -16.60 0.72
C TRP A 45 -0.18 -15.40 0.35
N TRP A 46 -0.07 -14.25 1.03
CA TRP A 46 -0.71 -12.99 0.62
C TRP A 46 -0.10 -12.39 -0.66
N GLY A 47 1.01 -12.97 -1.13
CA GLY A 47 1.70 -12.52 -2.34
C GLY A 47 2.64 -11.33 -2.12
N PRO A 48 3.37 -10.90 -3.16
CA PRO A 48 4.40 -9.86 -3.07
C PRO A 48 3.87 -8.45 -2.77
N TRP A 49 2.59 -8.19 -3.03
CA TRP A 49 1.93 -6.90 -2.81
C TRP A 49 1.92 -6.48 -1.33
N ALA A 50 1.78 -7.46 -0.43
CA ALA A 50 1.67 -7.24 1.01
C ALA A 50 3.00 -6.84 1.68
N ARG A 51 4.12 -6.87 0.95
CA ARG A 51 5.47 -6.57 1.46
C ARG A 51 6.00 -5.20 1.05
N ARG A 52 5.24 -4.42 0.27
CA ARG A 52 5.71 -3.14 -0.31
C ARG A 52 5.23 -1.95 0.53
N SER A 53 5.80 -1.76 1.71
CA SER A 53 5.51 -0.61 2.59
C SER A 53 6.42 0.60 2.36
N GLU A 54 7.49 0.48 1.58
CA GLU A 54 8.47 1.55 1.39
C GLU A 54 8.42 2.13 -0.02
N ARG A 55 7.42 3.00 -0.26
CA ARG A 55 7.64 4.09 -1.21
C ARG A 55 6.93 5.32 -0.67
N ARG A 56 7.68 6.07 0.14
CA ARG A 56 7.30 7.37 0.68
C ARG A 56 6.84 8.23 -0.50
N PHE A 57 5.59 8.69 -0.46
CA PHE A 57 5.08 9.70 -1.37
C PHE A 57 5.84 11.00 -1.05
N LEU A 58 6.90 11.28 -1.81
CA LEU A 58 7.48 12.61 -1.97
C LEU A 58 6.83 13.28 -3.18
#